data_AF-A0A351SY03-F1
#
_entry.id   AF-A0A351SY03-F1
#
_cell.length_a   1.000
_cell.length_b   1.000
_cell.length_c   1.000
_cell.angle_alpha   90.00
_cell.angle_beta   90.00
_cell.angle_gamma   90.00
#
_symmetry.space_group_name_H-M   'P 1'
#
loop_
_entity.id
_entity.type
_entity.pdbx_description
1 polymer ?
#
loop_
_entity_poly.entity_id
_entity_poly.type
_entity_poly.pdbx_seq_one_letter_code
_entity_poly.pdbx_strand_id
1 'polypeptide(L)' 'MSSLTLAIPDDLKAKMKRFPEINWSEVARQAIAEKMHTLEQMQRLLSKSALTEAETMILGRQIKRRVLQKHRRVA' A
#
# COMPACT_ATOMS: atom_id res chain seq x y z
N MET A 1 23.04 -9.88 -8.66
CA MET A 1 21.65 -10.06 -8.18
C MET A 1 21.67 -10.73 -6.82
N SER A 2 20.78 -10.34 -5.92
CA SER A 2 20.57 -10.99 -4.63
C SER A 2 19.42 -11.99 -4.74
N SER A 3 19.52 -13.13 -4.03
CA SER A 3 18.46 -14.13 -3.93
C SER A 3 17.62 -13.89 -2.67
N LEU A 4 16.30 -14.11 -2.79
CA LEU A 4 15.35 -14.03 -1.69
C LEU A 4 14.57 -15.34 -1.64
N THR A 5 14.64 -16.05 -0.51
CA THR A 5 13.85 -17.26 -0.27
C THR A 5 12.67 -16.91 0.62
N LEU A 6 11.45 -17.21 0.17
CA LEU A 6 10.21 -16.95 0.89
C LEU A 6 9.51 -18.28 1.19
N ALA A 7 9.04 -18.43 2.43
CA ALA A 7 8.12 -19.50 2.80
C ALA A 7 6.70 -19.07 2.42
N ILE A 8 5.97 -19.96 1.77
CA ILE A 8 4.55 -19.78 1.43
C ILE A 8 3.75 -20.98 1.94
N PRO A 9 2.46 -20.81 2.28
CA PRO A 9 1.58 -21.92 2.59
C PRO A 9 1.54 -22.97 1.48
N ASP A 10 1.45 -24.25 1.84
CA ASP A 10 1.48 -25.36 0.88
C ASP A 10 0.29 -25.32 -0.08
N ASP A 11 -0.88 -24.87 0.38
CA ASP A 11 -2.07 -24.73 -0.47
C ASP A 11 -1.87 -23.66 -1.55
N LEU A 12 -1.19 -22.55 -1.22
CA LEU A 12 -0.84 -21.51 -2.18
C LEU A 12 0.17 -22.04 -3.20
N LYS A 13 1.22 -22.76 -2.75
CA LYS A 13 2.18 -23.40 -3.65
C LYS A 13 1.49 -24.37 -4.61
N ALA A 14 0.52 -25.15 -4.13
CA ALA A 14 -0.25 -26.06 -4.96
C ALA A 14 -1.09 -25.32 -6.02
N LYS A 15 -1.71 -24.18 -5.66
CA LYS A 15 -2.43 -23.32 -6.63
C LYS A 15 -1.50 -22.72 -7.66
N MET A 16 -0.33 -22.21 -7.24
CA MET A 16 0.68 -21.64 -8.15
C MET A 16 1.18 -22.65 -9.17
N LYS A 17 1.41 -23.91 -8.75
CA LYS A 17 1.84 -25.00 -9.65
C LYS A 17 0.85 -25.32 -10.77
N ARG A 18 -0.43 -24.93 -10.65
CA ARG A 18 -1.43 -25.10 -11.70
C ARG A 18 -1.23 -24.14 -12.88
N PHE A 19 -0.43 -23.10 -12.69
CA PHE A 19 -0.11 -22.09 -13.71
C PHE A 19 1.41 -22.04 -13.95
N PRO A 20 1.99 -23.10 -14.55
CA PRO A 20 3.43 -23.17 -14.81
C PRO A 20 3.95 -22.13 -15.80
N GLU A 21 3.08 -21.55 -16.62
CA GLU A 21 3.38 -20.49 -17.58
C GLU A 21 3.70 -19.14 -16.92
N ILE A 22 3.35 -18.98 -15.63
CA ILE A 22 3.57 -17.73 -14.89
C ILE A 22 4.96 -17.74 -14.25
N ASN A 23 5.75 -16.69 -14.52
CA ASN A 23 6.99 -16.43 -13.80
C ASN A 23 6.70 -15.80 -12.43
N TRP A 24 6.47 -16.65 -11.43
CA TRP A 24 6.16 -16.22 -10.06
C TRP A 24 7.24 -15.35 -9.40
N SER A 25 8.51 -15.50 -9.81
CA SER A 25 9.60 -14.63 -9.33
C SER A 25 9.44 -13.19 -9.83
N GLU A 26 8.92 -12.99 -11.04
CA GLU A 26 8.64 -11.66 -11.58
C GLU A 26 7.44 -11.03 -10.86
N VAL A 27 6.36 -11.80 -10.66
CA VAL A 27 5.18 -11.36 -9.91
C VAL A 27 5.58 -10.90 -8.51
N ALA A 28 6.41 -11.68 -7.81
CA ALA A 28 6.91 -11.31 -6.49
C ALA A 28 7.75 -10.03 -6.54
N ARG A 29 8.62 -9.88 -7.54
CA ARG A 29 9.47 -8.67 -7.67
C ARG A 29 8.64 -7.41 -7.89
N GLN A 30 7.63 -7.47 -8.76
CA GLN A 30 6.73 -6.35 -9.02
C GLN A 30 5.96 -5.96 -7.76
N ALA A 31 5.36 -6.94 -7.07
CA ALA A 31 4.62 -6.69 -5.83
C ALA A 31 5.50 -6.03 -4.74
N ILE A 32 6.75 -6.48 -4.61
CA ILE A 32 7.71 -5.89 -3.66
C ILE A 32 8.07 -4.46 -4.09
N ALA A 33 8.36 -4.22 -5.37
CA ALA A 33 8.71 -2.89 -5.88
C ALA A 33 7.58 -1.88 -5.67
N GLU A 34 6.33 -2.26 -5.98
CA GLU A 34 5.15 -1.42 -5.77
C GLU A 34 4.93 -1.10 -4.29
N LYS A 35 5.10 -2.10 -3.42
CA LYS A 35 4.97 -1.90 -1.97
C LYS A 35 6.05 -0.96 -1.44
N MET A 36 7.29 -1.13 -1.89
CA MET A 36 8.40 -0.24 -1.50
C MET A 36 8.15 1.19 -1.97
N HIS A 37 7.73 1.38 -3.23
CA HIS A 37 7.40 2.71 -3.73
C HIS A 37 6.31 3.39 -2.88
N THR A 38 5.26 2.64 -2.51
CA THR A 38 4.20 3.15 -1.64
C THR A 38 4.73 3.57 -0.28
N LEU A 39 5.58 2.73 0.35
CA LEU A 39 6.16 3.04 1.66
C LEU A 39 7.11 4.23 1.60
N GLU A 40 7.91 4.38 0.53
CA GLU A 40 8.78 5.54 0.33
C GLU A 40 7.97 6.82 0.12
N GLN A 41 6.87 6.78 -0.65
CA GLN A 41 5.98 7.93 -0.78
C GLN A 41 5.35 8.31 0.56
N MET A 42 4.87 7.32 1.31
CA MET A 42 4.34 7.55 2.66
C MET A 42 5.39 8.17 3.57
N GLN A 43 6.61 7.62 3.58
CA GLN A 43 7.71 8.14 4.38
C GLN A 43 8.08 9.56 3.96
N ARG A 44 8.13 9.88 2.65
CA ARG A 44 8.42 11.23 2.15
C ARG A 44 7.35 12.24 2.54
N LEU A 45 6.08 11.85 2.48
CA LEU A 45 4.96 12.69 2.90
C LEU A 45 5.01 12.94 4.41
N LEU A 46 5.34 11.91 5.19
CA LEU A 46 5.37 11.97 6.64
C LEU A 46 6.67 12.54 7.22
N SER A 47 7.80 12.46 6.51
CA SER A 47 9.12 12.92 6.97
C SER A 47 9.19 14.44 7.11
N LYS A 48 8.28 15.17 6.45
CA LYS A 48 8.11 16.62 6.61
C LYS A 48 6.96 16.98 7.56
N SER A 49 6.22 15.99 8.05
CA SER A 49 5.11 16.21 8.95
C SER A 49 5.55 15.94 10.38
N ALA A 50 5.69 16.99 11.18
CA ALA A 50 5.67 16.89 12.63
C ALA A 50 4.21 16.70 13.12
N LEU A 51 3.45 15.81 12.47
CA LEU A 51 2.05 15.59 12.80
C LEU A 51 1.97 14.65 13.99
N THR A 52 1.63 15.21 15.13
CA THR A 52 1.24 14.46 16.32
C THR A 52 -0.11 13.77 16.09
N GLU A 53 -0.39 12.73 16.87
CA GLU A 53 -1.66 11.98 16.79
C GLU A 53 -2.90 12.87 17.02
N ALA A 54 -2.76 13.90 17.84
CA ALA A 54 -3.82 14.89 18.04
C ALA A 54 -4.10 15.70 16.76
N GLU A 55 -3.05 16.07 16.01
CA GLU A 55 -3.16 16.87 14.79
C GLU A 55 -3.73 16.05 13.63
N THR A 56 -3.41 14.75 13.52
CA THR A 56 -4.01 13.87 12.50
C THR A 56 -5.52 13.74 12.70
N MET A 57 -5.98 13.64 13.94
CA MET A 57 -7.41 13.60 14.28
C MET A 57 -8.15 14.90 13.97
N ILE A 58 -7.51 16.05 14.14
CA ILE A 58 -8.08 17.36 13.78
C ILE A 58 -8.14 17.49 12.25
N LEU A 59 -7.05 17.14 11.55
CA LEU A 59 -7.00 17.18 10.08
C LEU A 59 -8.05 16.26 9.45
N GLY A 60 -8.19 15.03 9.95
CA GLY A 60 -9.19 14.07 9.47
C GLY A 60 -10.62 14.61 9.60
N ARG A 61 -10.95 15.26 10.73
CA ARG A 61 -12.24 15.93 10.92
C ARG A 61 -12.46 17.09 9.95
N GLN A 62 -11.42 17.88 9.67
CA GLN A 62 -11.50 18.99 8.72
C GLN A 62 -11.73 18.50 7.29
N ILE A 63 -11.00 17.46 6.85
CA ILE A 63 -11.20 16.83 5.53
C ILE A 63 -12.62 16.31 5.40
N LYS A 64 -13.13 15.58 6.41
CA LYS A 64 -14.50 15.05 6.41
C LYS A 64 -15.56 16.14 6.28
N ARG A 65 -15.39 17.28 6.98
CA ARG A 65 -16.28 18.45 6.83
C ARG A 65 -16.22 19.04 5.42
N ARG A 66 -15.03 19.21 4.85
CA ARG A 66 -14.87 19.78 3.49
C ARG A 66 -15.46 18.88 2.41
N VAL A 67 -15.24 17.57 2.51
CA VAL A 67 -15.83 16.57 1.61
C VAL A 67 -17.36 16.63 1.70
N LEU A 68 -17.92 16.64 2.92
CA LEU A 68 -19.37 16.75 3.13
C LEU A 68 -19.95 18.04 2.55
N GLN A 69 -19.27 19.18 2.72
CA GLN A 69 -19.70 20.46 2.14
C GLN A 69 -19.68 20.44 0.61
N LYS A 70 -18.69 19.79 0.00
CA LYS A 70 -18.62 19.62 -1.45
C LYS A 70 -19.79 18.77 -1.96
N HIS A 71 -20.10 17.66 -1.29
CA HIS A 71 -21.24 16.82 -1.67
C HIS A 71 -22.59 17.51 -1.46
N ARG A 72 -22.73 18.35 -0.42
CA ARG A 72 -23.94 19.15 -0.18
C ARG A 72 -24.14 20.32 -1.15
N ARG A 73 -23.11 20.76 -1.86
CA ARG A 73 -23.20 21.81 -2.90
C ARG A 73 -23.55 21.26 -4.29
N VAL A 74 -23.47 19.94 -4.47
CA VAL A 74 -23.68 19.25 -5.75
C VAL A 74 -25.02 18.48 -5.74
N ALA A 75 -25.73 18.45 -4.61
CA ALA A 75 -27.10 17.97 -4.45
C ALA A 75 -28.05 19.16 -4.28
#